data_AF-A0A9P7K1W2-F1
#
_entry.id   AF-A0A9P7K1W2-F1
#
_cell.length_a   1.000
_cell.length_b   1.000
_cell.length_c   1.000
_cell.angle_alpha   90.00
_cell.angle_beta   90.00
_cell.angle_gamma   90.00
#
_symmetry.space_group_name_H-M   'P 1'
#
loop_
_entity.id
_entity.type
_entity.pdbx_description
1 polymer ?
#
loop_
_entity_poly.entity_id
_entity_poly.type
_entity_poly.pdbx_seq_one_letter_code
_entity_poly.pdbx_strand_id
1 'polypeptide(L)'
;MPASHIQVPFLNLMGQLQQRAGGVHIRMGGNTQDFAYYVPNIDAGHATAKEKSDPKNPTLTPAVLFSDELFHLAANISSLVNVRWYL
;
A
#
# COMPACT_ATOMS: atom_id res chain seq x y z
N MET A 1 -16.08 1.40 5.52
CA MET A 1 -15.00 0.81 4.74
C MET A 1 -13.93 1.88 4.52
N PRO A 2 -12.76 1.78 5.17
CA PRO A 2 -11.69 2.79 5.14
C PRO A 2 -10.99 2.99 3.78
N ALA A 3 -11.04 2.03 2.86
CA ALA A 3 -10.51 2.16 1.49
C ALA A 3 -11.27 3.14 0.56
N SER A 4 -12.21 3.94 1.07
CA SER A 4 -13.00 4.91 0.30
C SER A 4 -12.37 6.30 0.20
N HIS A 5 -11.34 6.60 1.01
CA HIS A 5 -10.74 7.95 1.04
C HIS A 5 -9.41 8.02 0.30
N ILE A 6 -9.49 8.23 -1.02
CA ILE A 6 -8.32 8.48 -1.87
C ILE A 6 -8.08 9.99 -1.99
N GLN A 7 -6.84 10.41 -1.77
CA GLN A 7 -6.47 11.83 -1.85
C GLN A 7 -6.53 12.35 -3.30
N VAL A 8 -7.32 13.40 -3.52
CA VAL A 8 -7.47 14.05 -4.85
C VAL A 8 -6.12 14.47 -5.46
N PRO A 9 -5.16 15.06 -4.72
CA PRO A 9 -3.86 15.42 -5.28
C PRO A 9 -3.09 14.21 -5.85
N PHE A 10 -3.20 13.03 -5.22
CA PHE A 10 -2.56 11.81 -5.73
C PHE A 10 -3.16 11.40 -7.07
N LEU A 11 -4.50 11.39 -7.18
CA LEU A 11 -5.18 11.06 -8.44
C LEU A 11 -4.83 12.04 -9.55
N ASN A 12 -4.74 13.34 -9.24
CA ASN A 12 -4.32 14.36 -10.20
C ASN A 12 -2.90 14.11 -10.69
N LEU A 13 -1.96 13.80 -9.80
CA LEU A 13 -0.59 13.46 -10.19
C LEU A 13 -0.54 12.23 -11.10
N MET A 14 -1.22 11.14 -10.71
CA MET A 14 -1.27 9.92 -11.53
C MET A 14 -1.93 10.19 -12.89
N GLY A 15 -2.97 11.01 -12.93
CA GLY A 15 -3.64 11.49 -14.14
C GLY A 15 -2.69 12.23 -15.10
N GLN A 16 -1.83 13.10 -14.57
CA GLN A 16 -0.83 13.81 -15.37
C GLN A 16 0.28 12.88 -15.89
N LEU A 17 0.72 11.92 -15.07
CA LEU A 17 1.74 10.95 -15.47
C LEU A 17 1.22 10.01 -16.56
N GLN A 18 -0.01 9.46 -16.42
CA GLN A 18 -0.58 8.58 -17.45
C GLN A 18 -0.75 9.28 -18.81
N GLN A 19 -1.09 10.58 -18.82
CA GLN A 19 -1.27 11.33 -20.06
C GLN A 19 0.05 11.47 -20.85
N ARG A 20 1.19 11.41 -20.15
CA ARG A 20 2.53 11.59 -20.74
C ARG A 20 3.24 10.27 -21.01
N ALA A 21 3.01 9.26 -20.16
CA ALA A 21 3.72 7.98 -20.20
C ALA A 21 2.83 6.80 -20.63
N GLY A 22 1.54 7.01 -20.88
CA GLY A 22 0.57 5.98 -21.24
C GLY A 22 -0.01 5.22 -20.04
N GLY A 23 0.70 5.17 -18.91
CA GLY A 23 0.24 4.55 -17.66
C GLY A 23 1.32 4.60 -16.56
N VAL A 24 0.95 4.24 -15.34
CA VAL A 24 1.86 4.24 -14.19
C VAL A 24 1.96 2.84 -13.58
N HIS A 25 3.19 2.38 -13.32
CA HIS A 25 3.43 1.13 -12.60
C HIS A 25 4.03 1.44 -11.23
N ILE A 26 3.38 1.02 -10.16
CA ILE A 26 3.81 1.25 -8.78
C ILE A 26 4.21 -0.08 -8.14
N ARG A 27 5.42 -0.13 -7.60
CA ARG A 27 5.86 -1.24 -6.75
C ARG A 27 5.15 -1.16 -5.40
N MET A 28 4.52 -2.24 -4.98
CA MET A 28 4.03 -2.42 -3.62
C MET A 28 5.12 -3.11 -2.81
N GLY A 29 5.45 -2.55 -1.65
CA GLY A 29 6.36 -3.18 -0.69
C GLY A 29 7.45 -2.27 -0.14
N GLY A 30 8.40 -2.87 0.57
CA GLY A 30 9.49 -2.15 1.23
C GLY A 30 10.63 -3.06 1.70
N ASN A 31 11.49 -2.52 2.56
CA ASN A 31 12.71 -3.21 3.01
C ASN A 31 12.43 -4.50 3.79
N THR A 32 11.25 -4.63 4.39
CA THR A 32 10.88 -5.79 5.24
C THR A 32 9.84 -6.68 4.57
N GLN A 33 9.82 -6.72 3.23
CA GLN A 33 8.82 -7.48 2.46
C GLN A 33 8.83 -8.98 2.79
N ASP A 34 10.02 -9.57 2.99
CA ASP A 34 10.19 -11.00 3.23
C ASP A 34 9.58 -11.48 4.55
N PHE A 35 9.40 -10.55 5.50
CA PHE A 35 8.76 -10.82 6.79
C PHE A 35 7.35 -10.24 6.86
N ALA A 36 6.84 -9.67 5.77
CA ALA A 36 5.50 -9.11 5.75
C ALA A 36 4.46 -10.24 5.79
N TYR A 37 3.44 -10.08 6.62
CA TYR A 37 2.37 -11.08 6.73
C TYR A 37 0.99 -10.44 6.78
N TYR A 38 0.03 -11.22 6.28
CA TYR A 38 -1.36 -10.83 6.22
C TYR A 38 -2.00 -10.90 7.60
N VAL A 39 -2.82 -9.89 7.93
CA VAL A 39 -3.70 -9.89 9.09
C VAL A 39 -5.14 -9.55 8.64
N PRO A 40 -6.17 -10.19 9.24
CA PRO A 40 -7.56 -9.98 8.81
C PRO A 40 -8.06 -8.54 8.98
N ASN A 41 -7.55 -7.83 9.99
CA ASN A 41 -7.92 -6.45 10.27
C ASN A 41 -6.76 -5.71 10.93
N ILE A 42 -6.64 -4.42 10.60
CA ILE A 42 -5.77 -3.48 11.30
C ILE A 42 -6.68 -2.34 11.78
N ASP A 43 -6.56 -1.99 13.06
CA ASP A 43 -7.42 -0.98 13.67
C ASP A 43 -7.33 0.38 12.97
N ALA A 44 -8.36 1.20 13.18
CA ALA A 44 -8.49 2.53 12.59
C ALA A 44 -8.50 2.58 11.05
N GLY A 45 -8.74 1.44 10.39
CA GLY A 45 -8.88 1.38 8.95
C GLY A 45 -7.56 1.54 8.20
N HIS A 46 -6.45 1.22 8.85
CA HIS A 46 -5.16 1.20 8.20
C HIS A 46 -5.03 -0.01 7.27
N ALA A 47 -4.43 0.21 6.10
CA ALA A 47 -4.10 -0.86 5.17
C ALA A 47 -2.79 -1.58 5.53
N THR A 48 -1.91 -0.90 6.27
CA THR A 48 -0.63 -1.45 6.72
C THR A 48 -0.28 -0.98 8.12
N ALA A 49 0.47 -1.79 8.87
CA ALA A 49 1.02 -1.45 10.17
C ALA A 49 2.41 -2.07 10.34
N LYS A 50 3.14 -1.62 11.35
CA LYS A 50 4.40 -2.24 11.76
C LYS A 50 4.17 -3.04 13.03
N GLU A 51 4.74 -4.24 13.09
CA GLU A 51 4.80 -4.98 14.34
C GLU A 51 5.71 -4.23 15.35
N LYS A 52 5.49 -4.40 16.65
CA LYS A 52 6.42 -3.86 17.65
C LYS A 52 7.74 -4.66 17.55
N SER A 53 8.87 -3.99 17.43
CA SER A 53 10.16 -4.68 17.35
C SER A 53 10.41 -5.44 18.66
N ASP A 54 10.73 -6.74 18.55
CA ASP A 54 11.23 -7.51 19.68
C ASP A 54 12.63 -7.00 20.03
N PRO A 55 12.86 -6.48 21.26
CA PRO A 55 14.17 -6.00 21.70
C PRO A 55 15.28 -7.09 21.67
N LYS A 56 14.93 -8.36 21.45
CA LYS A 56 15.88 -9.48 21.31
C LYS A 56 16.40 -9.72 19.88
N ASN A 57 15.89 -9.01 18.88
CA ASN A 57 16.30 -9.19 17.47
C ASN A 57 17.40 -8.16 17.09
N PRO A 58 18.62 -8.58 16.69
CA PRO A 58 19.77 -7.68 16.57
C PRO A 58 19.63 -6.57 15.51
N THR A 59 18.73 -6.71 14.54
CA THR A 59 18.46 -5.70 13.50
C THR A 59 17.19 -4.88 13.74
N LEU A 60 16.39 -5.21 14.77
CA LEU A 60 15.18 -4.49 15.20
C LEU A 60 14.21 -4.09 14.07
N THR A 61 14.23 -4.78 12.92
CA THR A 61 13.42 -4.36 11.77
C THR A 61 12.03 -4.98 11.89
N PRO A 62 10.98 -4.18 12.19
CA PRO A 62 9.65 -4.72 12.42
C PRO A 62 9.02 -5.21 11.12
N ALA A 63 8.35 -6.36 11.19
CA ALA A 63 7.55 -6.90 10.10
C ALA A 63 6.45 -5.91 9.69
N VAL A 64 6.10 -5.92 8.40
CA VAL A 64 4.98 -5.14 7.87
C VAL A 64 3.73 -6.02 7.90
N LEU A 65 2.72 -5.57 8.63
CA LEU A 65 1.38 -6.15 8.62
C LEU A 65 0.61 -5.51 7.46
N PHE A 66 -0.11 -6.31 6.68
CA PHE A 66 -1.03 -5.81 5.66
C PHE A 66 -2.37 -6.51 5.74
N SER A 67 -3.43 -5.82 5.35
CA SER A 67 -4.80 -6.33 5.30
C SER A 67 -5.39 -6.18 3.90
N ASP A 68 -6.61 -6.71 3.71
CA ASP A 68 -7.33 -6.60 2.43
C ASP A 68 -7.62 -5.15 2.02
N GLU A 69 -7.62 -4.21 2.98
CA GLU A 69 -7.77 -2.77 2.72
C GLU A 69 -6.69 -2.25 1.76
N LEU A 70 -5.47 -2.81 1.77
CA LEU A 70 -4.41 -2.43 0.84
C LEU A 70 -4.80 -2.75 -0.61
N PHE A 71 -5.33 -3.95 -0.84
CA PHE A 71 -5.73 -4.40 -2.17
C PHE A 71 -7.00 -3.70 -2.66
N HIS A 72 -7.96 -3.43 -1.76
CA HIS A 72 -9.12 -2.62 -2.08
C HIS A 72 -8.74 -1.19 -2.47
N LEU A 73 -7.81 -0.56 -1.73
CA LEU A 73 -7.30 0.77 -2.08
C LEU A 73 -6.62 0.76 -3.47
N ALA A 74 -5.74 -0.21 -3.72
CA ALA A 74 -5.05 -0.37 -4.99
C ALA A 74 -6.04 -0.56 -6.16
N ALA A 75 -7.06 -1.41 -5.97
CA ALA A 75 -8.11 -1.65 -6.96
C ALA A 75 -8.95 -0.39 -7.23
N ASN A 76 -9.32 0.35 -6.18
CA ASN A 76 -10.07 1.61 -6.31
C ASN A 76 -9.27 2.70 -7.03
N ILE A 77 -7.95 2.75 -6.87
CA ILE A 77 -7.11 3.67 -7.64
C ILE A 77 -7.08 3.24 -9.12
N SER A 78 -6.86 1.95 -9.39
CA SER A 78 -6.79 1.41 -10.75
C SER A 78 -8.11 1.53 -11.53
N SER A 79 -9.26 1.63 -10.85
CA SER A 79 -10.55 1.88 -11.52
C SER A 79 -10.76 3.34 -11.92
N LEU A 80 -9.98 4.27 -11.36
CA LEU A 80 -10.09 5.71 -11.61
C LEU A 80 -9.02 6.22 -12.59
N VAL A 81 -7.81 5.66 -12.54
CA VAL A 81 -6.65 6.05 -13.34
C VAL A 81 -5.87 4.81 -13.78
N ASN A 82 -5.15 4.89 -14.92
CA ASN A 82 -4.35 3.79 -15.47
C ASN A 82 -3.07 3.54 -14.64
N VAL A 83 -3.26 3.04 -13.43
CA VAL A 83 -2.23 2.63 -12.48
C VAL A 83 -2.26 1.12 -12.35
N ARG A 84 -1.09 0.49 -12.41
CA ARG A 84 -0.89 -0.95 -12.21
C ARG A 84 0.12 -1.19 -11.10
N TRP A 85 -0.02 -2.32 -10.43
CA TRP A 85 0.74 -2.64 -9.23
C TRP A 85 1.54 -3.92 -9.41
N TYR A 86 2.74 -3.99 -8.83
CA TYR A 86 3.59 -5.19 -8.82
C TYR A 86 4.34 -5.31 -7.51
N LEU A 87 4.81 -6.52 -7.18
CA LEU A 87 5.62 -6.83 -6.00
C LEU A 87 7.07 -7.08 -6.43
#